data_AF-A0A6J4FS77-F1
#
_entry.id   AF-A0A6J4FS77-F1
#
_cell.length_a   1.000
_cell.length_b   1.000
_cell.length_c   1.000
_cell.angle_alpha   90.00
_cell.angle_beta   90.00
_cell.angle_gamma   90.00
#
_symmetry.space_group_name_H-M   'P 1'
#
loop_
_entity.id
_entity.type
_entity.pdbx_description
1 polymer ?
#
loop_
_entity_poly.entity_id
_entity_poly.type
_entity_poly.pdbx_seq_one_letter_code
_entity_poly.pdbx_strand_id
1 'polypeptide(L)'
;MEEYLPQWLKDKLAVSAAKSKSVESQLPGREGGPADAYRHLIWAAELTRLYGEDTARAMLDAKERYGRATDQPADQEAMDRHNNEVGIKLGKESKTFDDVVKGAQRTIDGSRDGDNPNGNGATWLPRDQWKKNPTDSQNQELPEGQWNWGDKVDWDGKAIKEPYQYPNGGEEHRHQGFDPKGDVKFPETDGVLDSLGQSSDAGNGNTGQDPTSANPPTEQQQATNQEPQAAPEQEQKQSEAPADPQVAAMVEMAGKPVDNPGRAALLKPVENLTQPEMMDMINHAQGDYRGWRSGDPLKYHTYEKVQDWHAAMYGDGPQQYDGGKPIEPTPIRPIPEQPSPHTTPNGEDLWQATARIGSKVAAVAGSDGYANAVTGLQRGLNMLNASNPLPKRSPAYGPYTGLGPVDEDGQYGPQTDFALKHATARLGPAKVEEGLALGRFNTFARDAQRNGNPDGLEDKTHSIFGPLFRGSGDDTSPKVEGGVLQETLNDFGSRNRDDWEPLKVDNWIGPKTTQAFGTVLQDEDADSLTRSFGRGLGLL
;
A
#
# COMPACT_ATOMS: atom_id res chain seq x y z
N MET A 1 10.44 14.36 -5.42
CA MET A 1 9.69 14.51 -4.15
C MET A 1 9.55 15.97 -3.70
N GLU A 2 10.64 16.73 -3.54
CA GLU A 2 10.59 18.13 -3.04
C GLU A 2 9.70 19.07 -3.88
N GLU A 3 9.63 18.87 -5.19
CA GLU A 3 8.88 19.76 -6.09
C GLU A 3 7.36 19.70 -5.88
N TYR A 4 6.84 18.55 -5.44
CA TYR A 4 5.40 18.23 -5.37
C TYR A 4 4.75 18.50 -4.00
N LEU A 5 5.51 18.94 -2.99
CA LEU A 5 4.94 19.31 -1.70
C LEU A 5 4.31 20.71 -1.77
N PRO A 6 3.13 20.93 -1.13
CA PRO A 6 2.57 22.27 -1.00
C PRO A 6 3.51 23.17 -0.16
N GLN A 7 3.51 24.48 -0.44
CA GLN A 7 4.49 25.42 0.12
C GLN A 7 4.53 25.40 1.65
N TRP A 8 3.37 25.38 2.32
CA TRP A 8 3.29 25.31 3.77
C TRP A 8 4.02 24.09 4.37
N LEU A 9 4.04 22.96 3.64
CA LEU A 9 4.71 21.75 4.09
C LEU A 9 6.21 21.81 3.81
N LYS A 10 6.63 22.45 2.72
CA LYS A 10 8.05 22.77 2.46
C LYS A 10 8.61 23.70 3.55
N ASP A 11 7.79 24.64 4.03
CA ASP A 11 8.15 25.57 5.09
C ASP A 11 8.19 24.87 6.46
N LYS A 12 7.22 24.00 6.79
CA LYS A 12 7.28 23.17 8.01
C LYS A 12 8.51 22.26 8.02
N LEU A 13 8.84 21.63 6.90
CA LEU A 13 9.98 20.70 6.79
C LEU A 13 11.32 21.38 6.49
N ALA A 14 11.40 22.72 6.52
CA ALA A 14 12.59 23.51 6.23
C ALA A 14 13.25 23.28 4.84
N VAL A 15 12.56 22.62 3.92
CA VAL A 15 13.07 22.30 2.57
C VAL A 15 13.35 23.59 1.79
N SER A 16 12.40 24.52 1.80
CA SER A 16 12.55 25.82 1.14
C SER A 16 13.63 26.67 1.80
N ALA A 17 13.81 26.57 3.12
CA ALA A 17 14.82 27.31 3.86
C ALA A 17 16.24 26.83 3.52
N ALA A 18 16.46 25.51 3.54
CA ALA A 18 17.75 24.92 3.18
C ALA A 18 18.11 25.20 1.72
N LYS A 19 17.15 25.09 0.80
CA LYS A 19 17.34 25.42 -0.61
C LYS A 19 17.69 26.90 -0.81
N SER A 20 16.94 27.81 -0.16
CA SER A 20 17.23 29.25 -0.19
C SER A 20 18.65 29.52 0.27
N LYS A 21 19.07 28.98 1.42
CA LYS A 21 20.42 29.19 1.95
C LYS A 21 21.53 28.64 1.06
N SER A 22 21.29 27.50 0.40
CA SER A 22 22.20 26.98 -0.62
C SER A 22 22.32 27.90 -1.85
N VAL A 23 21.23 28.57 -2.23
CA VAL A 23 21.24 29.58 -3.31
C VAL A 23 21.95 30.86 -2.88
N GLU A 24 21.59 31.38 -1.70
CA GLU A 24 22.15 32.61 -1.11
C GLU A 24 23.66 32.52 -0.94
N SER A 25 24.19 31.34 -0.57
CA SER A 25 25.62 31.17 -0.29
C SER A 25 26.52 31.39 -1.50
N GLN A 26 25.99 31.24 -2.73
CA GLN A 26 26.78 31.26 -3.97
C GLN A 26 27.96 30.27 -3.95
N LEU A 27 27.84 29.19 -3.18
CA LEU A 27 28.77 28.06 -3.21
C LEU A 27 28.61 27.26 -4.53
N PRO A 28 29.68 26.66 -5.06
CA PRO A 28 29.62 25.81 -6.23
C PRO A 28 28.99 24.45 -5.95
N GLY A 29 28.55 23.78 -7.03
CA GLY A 29 28.02 22.42 -6.98
C GLY A 29 26.77 22.27 -6.10
N ARG A 30 25.62 22.80 -6.54
CA ARG A 30 24.32 22.55 -5.86
C ARG A 30 23.85 21.11 -5.98
N GLU A 31 24.54 20.32 -6.79
CA GLU A 31 24.48 18.86 -6.80
C GLU A 31 25.91 18.33 -6.70
N GLY A 32 26.18 17.54 -5.67
CA GLY A 32 27.47 16.86 -5.45
C GLY A 32 28.62 17.75 -4.96
N GLY A 33 28.42 19.06 -4.78
CA GLY A 33 29.46 19.98 -4.34
C GLY A 33 29.19 20.66 -2.98
N PRO A 34 30.00 21.66 -2.59
CA PRO A 34 29.89 22.34 -1.31
C PRO A 34 28.54 22.98 -1.03
N ALA A 35 27.85 23.49 -2.07
CA ALA A 35 26.51 24.05 -1.91
C ALA A 35 25.46 22.99 -1.57
N ASP A 36 25.63 21.77 -2.10
CA ASP A 36 24.76 20.64 -1.79
C ASP A 36 25.01 20.14 -0.36
N ALA A 37 26.28 19.99 0.04
CA ALA A 37 26.65 19.67 1.40
C ALA A 37 26.07 20.67 2.41
N TYR A 38 26.17 21.97 2.12
CA TYR A 38 25.60 23.05 2.94
C TYR A 38 24.07 22.95 3.05
N ARG A 39 23.39 22.61 1.95
CA ARG A 39 21.93 22.38 1.93
C ARG A 39 21.54 21.22 2.84
N HIS A 40 22.25 20.10 2.76
CA HIS A 40 22.01 18.91 3.57
C HIS A 40 22.26 19.16 5.07
N LEU A 41 23.35 19.86 5.41
CA LEU A 41 23.63 20.26 6.79
C LEU A 41 22.50 21.09 7.40
N ILE A 42 22.05 22.13 6.69
CA ILE A 42 20.98 23.01 7.17
C ILE A 42 19.69 22.23 7.32
N TRP A 43 19.33 21.42 6.33
CA TRP A 43 18.08 20.69 6.36
C TRP A 43 18.04 19.66 7.49
N ALA A 44 19.08 18.84 7.62
CA ALA A 44 19.16 17.83 8.66
C ALA A 44 19.22 18.44 10.08
N ALA A 45 19.99 19.52 10.24
CA ALA A 45 20.06 20.25 11.51
C ALA A 45 18.73 20.88 11.90
N GLU A 46 18.04 21.48 10.94
CA GLU A 46 16.76 22.15 11.21
C GLU A 46 15.64 21.14 11.50
N LEU A 47 15.58 20.02 10.77
CA LEU A 47 14.66 18.92 11.13
C LEU A 47 14.92 18.41 12.54
N THR A 48 16.19 18.26 12.92
CA THR A 48 16.56 17.80 14.26
C THR A 48 16.19 18.82 15.33
N ARG A 49 16.38 20.11 15.06
CA ARG A 49 16.01 21.20 15.97
C ARG A 49 14.49 21.25 16.19
N LEU A 50 13.71 21.17 15.11
CA LEU A 50 12.26 21.24 15.16
C LEU A 50 11.62 19.99 15.77
N TYR A 51 12.09 18.81 15.39
CA TYR A 51 11.36 17.55 15.59
C TYR A 51 12.13 16.48 16.37
N GLY A 52 13.38 16.75 16.73
CA GLY A 52 14.26 15.79 17.38
C GLY A 52 14.98 14.85 16.40
N GLU A 53 16.01 14.19 16.92
CA GLU A 53 16.93 13.34 16.14
C GLU A 53 16.23 12.18 15.44
N ASP A 54 15.36 11.45 16.13
CA ASP A 54 14.69 10.27 15.57
C ASP A 54 13.80 10.63 14.37
N THR A 55 13.05 11.72 14.47
CA THR A 55 12.20 12.22 13.39
C THR A 55 13.03 12.69 12.21
N ALA A 56 14.13 13.41 12.47
CA ALA A 56 15.04 13.87 11.44
C ALA A 56 15.67 12.69 10.69
N ARG A 57 16.18 11.68 11.39
CA ARG A 57 16.74 10.45 10.80
C ARG A 57 15.73 9.75 9.90
N ALA A 58 14.49 9.60 10.36
CA ALA A 58 13.44 8.96 9.57
C ALA A 58 13.13 9.72 8.26
N MET A 59 13.07 11.05 8.32
CA MET A 59 12.82 11.90 7.15
C MET A 59 14.00 11.90 6.16
N LEU A 60 15.23 11.97 6.67
CA LEU A 60 16.46 11.96 5.87
C LEU A 60 16.65 10.58 5.22
N ASP A 61 16.45 9.48 5.94
CA ASP A 61 16.49 8.13 5.37
C ASP A 61 15.47 7.92 4.25
N ALA A 62 14.26 8.50 4.39
CA ALA A 62 13.24 8.45 3.34
C ALA A 62 13.68 9.18 2.06
N LYS A 63 14.39 10.31 2.21
CA LYS A 63 14.98 11.05 1.09
C LYS A 63 16.06 10.23 0.38
N GLU A 64 16.99 9.63 1.10
CA GLU A 64 18.08 8.81 0.51
C GLU A 64 17.52 7.59 -0.24
N ARG A 65 16.45 6.97 0.29
CA ARG A 65 15.74 5.88 -0.40
C ARG A 65 15.09 6.33 -1.70
N TYR A 66 14.53 7.53 -1.73
CA TYR A 66 13.98 8.11 -2.96
C TYR A 66 15.10 8.40 -3.98
N GLY A 67 16.24 8.93 -3.54
CA GLY A 67 17.41 9.16 -4.39
C GLY A 67 17.87 7.89 -5.10
N ARG A 68 17.99 6.77 -4.36
CA ARG A 68 18.28 5.45 -4.94
C ARG A 68 17.26 4.97 -5.97
N ALA A 69 15.97 5.25 -5.74
CA ALA A 69 14.90 4.88 -6.67
C ALA A 69 14.91 5.72 -7.96
N THR A 70 15.70 6.79 -8.00
CA THR A 70 15.88 7.67 -9.18
C THR A 70 17.32 7.60 -9.72
N ASP A 71 18.00 6.47 -9.56
CA ASP A 71 19.36 6.19 -10.05
C ASP A 71 20.43 7.18 -9.55
N GLN A 72 20.32 7.65 -8.30
CA GLN A 72 21.39 8.44 -7.66
C GLN A 72 22.67 7.59 -7.55
N PRO A 73 23.84 8.12 -7.96
CA PRO A 73 25.12 7.46 -7.75
C PRO A 73 25.40 7.15 -6.26
N ALA A 74 26.00 5.98 -5.99
CA ALA A 74 26.21 5.49 -4.62
C ALA A 74 27.17 6.36 -3.79
N ASP A 75 28.13 7.02 -4.44
CA ASP A 75 29.04 7.99 -3.83
C ASP A 75 28.32 9.27 -3.41
N GLN A 76 27.36 9.73 -4.23
CA GLN A 76 26.50 10.86 -3.88
C GLN A 76 25.59 10.54 -2.67
N GLU A 77 25.00 9.34 -2.62
CA GLU A 77 24.22 8.89 -1.45
C GLU A 77 25.10 8.84 -0.19
N ALA A 78 26.33 8.35 -0.29
CA ALA A 78 27.25 8.30 0.85
C ALA A 78 27.61 9.70 1.36
N MET A 79 27.83 10.65 0.46
CA MET A 79 28.06 12.07 0.78
C MET A 79 26.85 12.69 1.48
N ASP A 80 25.65 12.50 0.94
CA ASP A 80 24.39 13.04 1.48
C ASP A 80 24.12 12.50 2.89
N ARG A 81 24.24 11.18 3.08
CA ARG A 81 24.13 10.52 4.40
C ARG A 81 25.13 11.07 5.41
N HIS A 82 26.39 11.24 5.02
CA HIS A 82 27.42 11.79 5.90
C HIS A 82 27.07 13.22 6.34
N ASN A 83 26.70 14.09 5.40
CA ASN A 83 26.32 15.46 5.69
C ASN A 83 25.04 15.54 6.55
N ASN A 84 24.10 14.62 6.33
CA ASN A 84 22.90 14.49 7.16
C ASN A 84 23.26 14.17 8.63
N GLU A 85 24.21 13.26 8.88
CA GLU A 85 24.68 12.93 10.24
C GLU A 85 25.36 14.11 10.93
N VAL A 86 26.18 14.87 10.18
CA VAL A 86 26.82 16.09 10.71
C VAL A 86 25.75 17.14 11.03
N GLY A 87 24.76 17.30 10.17
CA GLY A 87 23.62 18.19 10.39
C GLY A 87 22.80 17.77 11.62
N ILE A 88 22.51 16.48 11.80
CA ILE A 88 21.80 15.99 13.00
C ILE A 88 22.53 16.38 14.28
N LYS A 89 23.85 16.16 14.36
CA LYS A 89 24.66 16.56 15.53
C LYS A 89 24.53 18.07 15.79
N LEU A 90 24.60 18.86 14.72
CA LEU A 90 24.47 20.31 14.77
C LEU A 90 23.10 20.79 15.27
N GLY A 91 22.03 20.13 14.81
CA GLY A 91 20.65 20.45 15.18
C GLY A 91 20.33 20.18 16.65
N LYS A 92 21.01 19.21 17.29
CA LYS A 92 20.83 18.91 18.73
C LYS A 92 21.25 20.07 19.62
N GLU A 93 22.29 20.80 19.21
CA GLU A 93 22.87 21.92 19.96
C GLU A 93 22.25 23.28 19.58
N SER A 94 21.61 23.35 18.41
CA SER A 94 21.03 24.58 17.87
C SER A 94 19.72 24.93 18.57
N LYS A 95 19.51 26.23 18.84
CA LYS A 95 18.27 26.74 19.43
C LYS A 95 17.39 27.44 18.41
N THR A 96 18.02 28.17 17.50
CA THR A 96 17.37 28.92 16.43
C THR A 96 17.84 28.44 15.05
N PHE A 97 17.12 28.83 14.00
CA PHE A 97 17.59 28.60 12.63
C PHE A 97 18.87 29.38 12.30
N ASP A 98 19.11 30.53 12.96
CA ASP A 98 20.37 31.27 12.81
C ASP A 98 21.55 30.49 13.40
N ASP A 99 21.35 29.78 14.52
CA ASP A 99 22.37 28.85 15.05
C ASP A 99 22.66 27.72 14.06
N VAL A 100 21.62 27.18 13.42
CA VAL A 100 21.74 26.15 12.38
C VAL A 100 22.59 26.66 11.21
N VAL A 101 22.26 27.85 10.68
CA VAL A 101 22.95 28.46 9.55
C VAL A 101 24.42 28.75 9.91
N LYS A 102 24.69 29.43 11.02
CA LYS A 102 26.06 29.73 11.48
C LYS A 102 26.86 28.47 11.78
N GLY A 103 26.21 27.45 12.33
CA GLY A 103 26.80 26.14 12.54
C GLY A 103 27.23 25.51 11.22
N ALA A 104 26.32 25.42 10.25
CA ALA A 104 26.61 24.86 8.93
C ALA A 104 27.72 25.64 8.20
N GLN A 105 27.76 26.97 8.32
CA GLN A 105 28.84 27.80 7.77
C GLN A 105 30.20 27.45 8.38
N ARG A 106 30.30 27.35 9.71
CA ARG A 106 31.53 26.91 10.39
C ARG A 106 31.95 25.51 9.97
N THR A 107 31.00 24.59 9.80
CA THR A 107 31.26 23.23 9.32
C THR A 107 31.82 23.26 7.91
N ILE A 108 31.23 24.02 6.99
CA ILE A 108 31.75 24.19 5.62
C ILE A 108 33.16 24.78 5.68
N ASP A 109 33.38 25.88 6.41
CA ASP A 109 34.69 26.53 6.52
C ASP A 109 35.79 25.59 7.04
N GLY A 110 35.47 24.76 8.04
CA GLY A 110 36.39 23.80 8.64
C GLY A 110 36.65 22.54 7.80
N SER A 111 35.92 22.33 6.70
CA SER A 111 36.01 21.12 5.88
C SER A 111 36.73 21.32 4.54
N ARG A 112 37.26 22.54 4.29
CA ARG A 112 37.73 22.99 2.97
C ARG A 112 39.05 22.35 2.52
N ASP A 113 39.87 21.90 3.47
CA ASP A 113 41.20 21.35 3.19
C ASP A 113 41.21 19.84 2.84
N GLY A 114 40.02 19.25 2.66
CA GLY A 114 39.87 17.94 2.03
C GLY A 114 39.70 16.76 3.00
N ASP A 115 38.68 15.97 2.68
CA ASP A 115 38.56 14.53 2.84
C ASP A 115 38.83 13.91 4.21
N ASN A 116 37.73 13.61 4.90
CA ASN A 116 37.58 12.24 5.38
C ASN A 116 36.09 11.86 5.41
N PRO A 117 35.64 10.79 4.73
CA PRO A 117 34.34 10.18 5.01
C PRO A 117 34.21 9.68 6.46
N ASN A 118 35.31 9.72 7.24
CA ASN A 118 35.34 9.49 8.69
C ASN A 118 35.65 10.76 9.51
N GLY A 119 35.62 11.94 8.89
CA GLY A 119 35.91 13.22 9.54
C GLY A 119 34.69 13.81 10.25
N ASN A 120 34.92 14.70 11.21
CA ASN A 120 33.83 15.40 11.92
C ASN A 120 33.21 16.56 11.09
N GLY A 121 33.69 16.81 9.87
CA GLY A 121 33.25 17.89 8.99
C GLY A 121 32.35 17.44 7.84
N ALA A 122 31.93 18.37 6.98
CA ALA A 122 31.17 18.09 5.77
C ALA A 122 32.02 17.40 4.70
N THR A 123 31.38 16.71 3.76
CA THR A 123 32.03 16.10 2.61
C THR A 123 31.29 16.43 1.31
N TRP A 124 31.99 16.40 0.19
CA TRP A 124 31.44 16.60 -1.16
C TRP A 124 32.18 15.73 -2.17
N LEU A 125 31.60 15.51 -3.36
CA LEU A 125 32.22 14.71 -4.41
C LEU A 125 33.46 15.42 -4.99
N PRO A 126 34.31 14.71 -5.76
CA PRO A 126 35.35 15.32 -6.57
C PRO A 126 34.80 16.43 -7.48
N ARG A 127 35.63 17.47 -7.68
CA ARG A 127 35.21 18.72 -8.33
C ARG A 127 34.63 18.55 -9.73
N ASP A 128 35.16 17.59 -10.48
CA ASP A 128 34.71 17.23 -11.83
C ASP A 128 33.30 16.62 -11.85
N GLN A 129 32.74 16.27 -10.69
CA GLN A 129 31.38 15.75 -10.55
C GLN A 129 30.36 16.80 -10.10
N TRP A 130 30.80 18.02 -9.76
CA TRP A 130 29.91 19.08 -9.29
C TRP A 130 29.01 19.58 -10.43
N LYS A 131 27.72 19.74 -10.13
CA LYS A 131 26.74 20.26 -11.10
C LYS A 131 25.94 21.42 -10.49
N LYS A 132 25.33 22.23 -11.36
CA LYS A 132 24.50 23.39 -10.99
C LYS A 132 25.27 24.42 -10.15
N ASN A 133 26.27 25.03 -10.77
CA ASN A 133 27.04 26.10 -10.15
C ASN A 133 26.21 27.39 -10.02
N PRO A 134 26.64 28.33 -9.16
CA PRO A 134 26.03 29.64 -8.99
C PRO A 134 25.77 30.37 -10.30
N THR A 135 24.64 31.04 -10.38
CA THR A 135 24.26 31.89 -11.51
C THR A 135 24.10 33.33 -11.08
N ASP A 136 24.30 34.26 -12.01
CA ASP A 136 24.03 35.68 -11.82
C ASP A 136 22.52 36.00 -11.86
N SER A 137 22.17 37.28 -11.72
CA SER A 137 20.78 37.76 -11.79
C SER A 137 20.08 37.50 -13.13
N GLN A 138 20.81 37.13 -14.18
CA GLN A 138 20.31 36.79 -15.52
C GLN A 138 20.28 35.27 -15.74
N ASN A 139 20.49 34.49 -14.68
CA ASN A 139 20.54 33.03 -14.69
C ASN A 139 21.68 32.46 -15.55
N GLN A 140 22.75 33.24 -15.77
CA GLN A 140 23.98 32.78 -16.41
C GLN A 140 24.95 32.25 -15.36
N GLU A 141 25.60 31.12 -15.63
CA GLU A 141 26.58 30.54 -14.70
C GLU A 141 27.74 31.51 -14.45
N LEU A 142 28.06 31.74 -13.18
CA LEU A 142 29.17 32.59 -12.78
C LEU A 142 30.50 31.94 -13.16
N PRO A 143 31.48 32.72 -13.67
CA PRO A 143 32.83 32.22 -13.86
C PRO A 143 33.43 31.70 -12.54
N GLU A 144 34.29 30.68 -12.63
CA GLU A 144 34.87 29.99 -11.46
C GLU A 144 35.49 30.95 -10.42
N GLY A 145 36.26 31.94 -10.87
CA GLY A 145 36.88 32.93 -9.99
C GLY A 145 35.89 33.85 -9.25
N GLN A 146 34.61 33.80 -9.61
CA GLN A 146 33.53 34.56 -9.00
C GLN A 146 32.70 33.74 -8.02
N TRP A 147 32.83 32.40 -7.99
CA TRP A 147 32.16 31.56 -6.99
C TRP A 147 32.51 32.03 -5.57
N ASN A 148 31.62 31.78 -4.61
CA ASN A 148 31.93 32.00 -3.20
C ASN A 148 32.81 30.86 -2.64
N TRP A 149 33.89 30.56 -3.37
CA TRP A 149 34.76 29.40 -3.14
C TRP A 149 36.19 29.77 -3.55
N GLY A 150 37.16 29.63 -2.66
CA GLY A 150 38.53 30.15 -2.84
C GLY A 150 39.40 29.91 -1.61
N ASP A 151 40.13 30.93 -1.13
CA ASP A 151 40.91 30.88 0.12
C ASP A 151 40.05 31.14 1.37
N LYS A 152 38.96 31.91 1.23
CA LYS A 152 37.93 32.13 2.26
C LYS A 152 36.53 32.17 1.64
N VAL A 153 35.53 31.59 2.31
CA VAL A 153 34.12 31.83 1.98
C VAL A 153 33.71 33.18 2.57
N ASP A 154 33.13 34.04 1.72
CA ASP A 154 32.63 35.34 2.11
C ASP A 154 31.11 35.26 2.31
N TRP A 155 30.71 34.83 3.50
CA TRP A 155 29.30 34.65 3.88
C TRP A 155 28.50 35.96 3.93
N ASP A 156 29.17 37.11 4.04
CA ASP A 156 28.53 38.42 4.19
C ASP A 156 28.57 39.26 2.90
N GLY A 157 29.68 39.18 2.13
CA GLY A 157 29.93 40.05 0.97
C GLY A 157 29.60 39.44 -0.39
N LYS A 158 29.61 38.11 -0.51
CA LYS A 158 29.26 37.39 -1.76
C LYS A 158 27.92 36.66 -1.70
N ALA A 159 27.28 36.60 -0.53
CA ALA A 159 25.96 36.03 -0.42
C ALA A 159 24.91 36.92 -1.11
N ILE A 160 24.03 36.33 -1.89
CA ILE A 160 22.86 37.05 -2.44
C ILE A 160 21.71 36.95 -1.45
N LYS A 161 20.89 37.99 -1.33
CA LYS A 161 19.73 37.98 -0.45
C LYS A 161 18.50 37.50 -1.20
N GLU A 162 18.04 36.31 -0.88
CA GLU A 162 16.75 35.80 -1.36
C GLU A 162 15.59 36.43 -0.56
N PRO A 163 14.39 36.58 -1.15
CA PRO A 163 13.23 37.16 -0.48
C PRO A 163 12.56 36.21 0.50
N TYR A 164 13.02 34.96 0.60
CA TYR A 164 12.40 33.93 1.44
C TYR A 164 12.64 34.20 2.94
N GLN A 165 11.56 34.41 3.68
CA GLN A 165 11.58 34.49 5.14
C GLN A 165 11.11 33.16 5.72
N TYR A 166 11.96 32.57 6.56
CA TYR A 166 11.67 31.28 7.16
C TYR A 166 10.80 31.44 8.42
N PRO A 167 9.55 30.93 8.44
CA PRO A 167 8.59 31.23 9.51
C PRO A 167 8.91 30.52 10.83
N ASN A 168 9.62 29.38 10.81
CA ASN A 168 9.85 28.56 12.01
C ASN A 168 11.21 28.80 12.65
N GLY A 169 11.85 29.95 12.40
CA GLY A 169 13.25 30.19 12.75
C GLY A 169 13.56 30.43 14.22
N GLY A 170 12.54 30.79 15.03
CA GLY A 170 12.69 31.11 16.45
C GLY A 170 12.91 29.89 17.35
N GLU A 171 13.35 30.14 18.58
CA GLU A 171 13.59 29.11 19.60
C GLU A 171 12.29 28.43 20.04
N GLU A 172 11.16 29.13 19.96
CA GLU A 172 9.81 28.63 20.26
C GLU A 172 9.41 27.42 19.40
N HIS A 173 10.06 27.23 18.24
CA HIS A 173 9.80 26.12 17.33
C HIS A 173 10.64 24.88 17.61
N ARG A 174 11.58 24.93 18.56
CA ARG A 174 12.42 23.80 18.91
C ARG A 174 11.63 22.70 19.60
N HIS A 175 11.79 21.46 19.15
CA HIS A 175 11.13 20.26 19.70
C HIS A 175 9.60 20.39 19.82
N GLN A 176 8.94 21.13 18.93
CA GLN A 176 7.47 21.26 18.94
C GLN A 176 6.73 19.93 18.72
N GLY A 177 7.46 18.85 18.38
CA GLY A 177 6.86 17.63 17.87
C GLY A 177 6.30 17.87 16.46
N PHE A 178 6.17 16.80 15.67
CA PHE A 178 5.54 16.94 14.37
C PHE A 178 4.02 16.94 14.56
N ASP A 179 3.44 18.10 14.85
CA ASP A 179 2.00 18.34 14.80
C ASP A 179 1.63 19.00 13.46
N PRO A 180 1.04 18.27 12.51
CA PRO A 180 0.63 18.87 11.25
C PRO A 180 -0.49 19.93 11.41
N LYS A 181 -1.14 20.06 12.58
CA LYS A 181 -2.41 20.82 12.75
C LYS A 181 -2.40 22.19 13.47
N GLY A 182 -1.32 22.68 14.09
CA GLY A 182 -1.38 23.87 15.01
C GLY A 182 -2.25 25.05 14.53
N ASP A 183 -3.20 25.58 15.33
CA ASP A 183 -3.02 26.24 16.65
C ASP A 183 -4.14 26.02 17.71
N VAL A 184 -3.76 26.38 18.96
CA VAL A 184 -4.53 26.76 20.18
C VAL A 184 -4.69 25.71 21.30
N LYS A 185 -4.01 25.99 22.43
CA LYS A 185 -4.09 25.34 23.75
C LYS A 185 -5.34 25.72 24.54
N PHE A 186 -5.87 24.81 25.38
CA PHE A 186 -6.55 25.05 26.67
C PHE A 186 -6.49 23.76 27.55
N PRO A 187 -6.70 23.82 28.88
CA PRO A 187 -5.66 23.83 29.92
C PRO A 187 -5.58 22.54 30.76
N GLU A 188 -4.68 22.59 31.74
CA GLU A 188 -4.23 21.62 32.75
C GLU A 188 -5.21 20.53 33.23
N THR A 189 -4.68 19.31 33.13
CA THR A 189 -4.63 18.21 34.12
C THR A 189 -5.48 18.29 35.40
N ASP A 190 -6.24 17.22 35.64
CA ASP A 190 -6.41 16.63 36.98
C ASP A 190 -6.57 15.10 36.89
N GLY A 191 -5.71 14.39 37.64
CA GLY A 191 -5.75 12.93 37.90
C GLY A 191 -5.25 12.07 36.74
N VAL A 192 -4.26 11.20 36.84
CA VAL A 192 -3.95 10.27 37.93
C VAL A 192 -2.47 9.87 37.78
N LEU A 193 -1.66 10.17 38.78
CA LEU A 193 -0.38 9.52 39.01
C LEU A 193 -0.44 8.99 40.43
N ASP A 194 -0.72 7.71 40.59
CA ASP A 194 -0.22 6.98 41.73
C ASP A 194 -0.14 5.46 41.47
N SER A 195 0.89 4.87 42.07
CA SER A 195 1.19 3.44 42.17
C SER A 195 1.92 2.78 40.99
N LEU A 196 3.23 3.02 40.91
CA LEU A 196 4.19 1.94 40.66
C LEU A 196 5.13 1.86 41.86
N GLY A 197 5.01 0.77 42.63
CA GLY A 197 5.95 0.45 43.69
C GLY A 197 5.49 -0.69 44.60
N GLN A 198 6.24 -1.81 44.53
CA GLN A 198 6.35 -2.90 45.51
C GLN A 198 5.17 -3.91 45.55
N SER A 199 5.33 -5.19 45.88
CA SER A 199 6.40 -6.20 45.95
C SER A 199 5.72 -7.42 46.61
N SER A 200 5.99 -8.66 46.20
CA SER A 200 5.90 -9.93 46.97
C SER A 200 5.43 -11.06 46.04
N ASP A 201 5.85 -12.32 46.14
CA ASP A 201 7.01 -12.99 46.74
C ASP A 201 6.89 -14.46 46.27
N ALA A 202 8.04 -15.13 46.15
CA ALA A 202 8.33 -16.56 46.25
C ALA A 202 7.45 -17.70 45.66
N GLY A 203 8.13 -18.66 45.01
CA GLY A 203 7.79 -20.10 44.97
C GLY A 203 7.88 -20.76 43.57
N ASN A 204 9.05 -21.07 43.02
CA ASN A 204 9.93 -22.26 43.24
C ASN A 204 9.45 -23.58 42.57
N GLY A 205 10.32 -24.19 41.74
CA GLY A 205 10.28 -25.59 41.26
C GLY A 205 10.04 -25.77 39.75
N ASN A 206 11.07 -25.85 38.88
CA ASN A 206 11.81 -27.06 38.42
C ASN A 206 10.90 -28.06 37.67
N THR A 207 11.15 -28.58 36.45
CA THR A 207 12.37 -29.11 35.79
C THR A 207 12.16 -29.23 34.28
N GLY A 208 13.24 -29.08 33.50
CA GLY A 208 13.29 -29.41 32.07
C GLY A 208 13.67 -30.87 31.75
N GLN A 209 13.45 -31.20 30.47
CA GLN A 209 13.82 -32.37 29.64
C GLN A 209 15.30 -32.79 29.80
N ASP A 210 15.84 -33.98 29.45
CA ASP A 210 15.58 -35.14 28.56
C ASP A 210 16.74 -36.19 28.87
N PRO A 211 17.05 -37.30 28.12
CA PRO A 211 16.27 -38.33 27.40
C PRO A 211 16.81 -39.81 27.58
N THR A 212 16.15 -40.77 26.89
CA THR A 212 16.58 -42.13 26.42
C THR A 212 17.04 -43.25 27.39
N SER A 213 16.38 -44.43 27.34
CA SER A 213 16.87 -45.69 26.71
C SER A 213 16.23 -46.99 27.26
N ALA A 214 16.06 -47.97 26.36
CA ALA A 214 15.95 -49.44 26.53
C ALA A 214 14.64 -50.14 27.03
N ASN A 215 14.15 -51.04 26.17
CA ASN A 215 13.18 -52.17 26.33
C ASN A 215 13.87 -53.44 26.93
N PRO A 216 13.22 -54.62 27.16
CA PRO A 216 11.80 -55.07 27.36
C PRO A 216 11.72 -56.04 28.60
N PRO A 217 10.85 -57.10 28.79
CA PRO A 217 9.72 -57.64 27.99
C PRO A 217 8.46 -58.22 28.76
N THR A 218 7.45 -58.61 27.95
CA THR A 218 6.41 -59.69 28.09
C THR A 218 5.47 -59.82 29.30
N GLU A 219 4.15 -59.89 29.01
CA GLU A 219 3.18 -60.99 29.30
C GLU A 219 1.74 -60.46 29.07
N GLN A 220 1.02 -60.89 28.02
CA GLN A 220 0.14 -62.07 27.88
C GLN A 220 -1.30 -61.90 28.42
N GLN A 221 -2.26 -62.25 27.52
CA GLN A 221 -3.64 -62.71 27.75
C GLN A 221 -4.70 -61.61 28.04
N GLN A 222 -5.93 -61.62 27.50
CA GLN A 222 -6.73 -62.65 26.83
C GLN A 222 -7.91 -62.00 26.10
N ALA A 223 -8.32 -62.61 24.98
CA ALA A 223 -9.50 -62.26 24.21
C ALA A 223 -10.79 -62.81 24.87
N THR A 224 -11.89 -62.08 24.76
CA THR A 224 -13.23 -62.69 24.61
C THR A 224 -14.07 -61.91 23.60
N ASN A 225 -14.43 -62.62 22.53
CA ASN A 225 -15.48 -62.29 21.57
C ASN A 225 -16.85 -62.45 22.24
N GLN A 226 -17.73 -61.45 22.13
CA GLN A 226 -19.17 -61.65 22.04
C GLN A 226 -19.76 -60.63 21.05
N GLU A 227 -20.40 -61.14 20.01
CA GLU A 227 -21.40 -60.49 19.15
C GLU A 227 -22.62 -61.44 19.12
N PRO A 228 -23.82 -61.03 18.67
CA PRO A 228 -24.41 -59.69 18.62
C PRO A 228 -25.84 -59.67 19.20
N GLN A 229 -26.33 -58.50 19.67
CA GLN A 229 -27.77 -58.26 19.81
C GLN A 229 -28.13 -56.95 19.12
N ALA A 230 -29.17 -57.04 18.28
CA ALA A 230 -29.62 -56.00 17.38
C ALA A 230 -30.63 -55.03 18.04
N ALA A 231 -30.67 -53.84 17.44
CA ALA A 231 -31.61 -52.71 17.52
C ALA A 231 -31.28 -51.60 18.53
N PRO A 232 -31.58 -50.31 18.24
CA PRO A 232 -32.23 -49.74 17.04
C PRO A 232 -31.34 -48.72 16.27
N GLU A 233 -31.78 -48.39 15.04
CA GLU A 233 -31.26 -47.29 14.22
C GLU A 233 -31.06 -46.02 15.05
N GLN A 234 -29.80 -45.65 15.28
CA GLN A 234 -29.47 -44.29 15.67
C GLN A 234 -29.38 -43.46 14.39
N GLU A 235 -30.28 -42.47 14.32
CA GLU A 235 -30.13 -41.31 13.45
C GLU A 235 -28.66 -40.89 13.44
N GLN A 236 -28.01 -41.05 12.28
CA GLN A 236 -26.74 -40.40 12.02
C GLN A 236 -27.01 -38.90 12.05
N LYS A 237 -26.90 -38.30 13.25
CA LYS A 237 -26.39 -36.96 13.36
C LYS A 237 -25.05 -36.99 12.65
N GLN A 238 -25.03 -36.45 11.43
CA GLN A 238 -23.82 -35.93 10.83
C GLN A 238 -23.13 -35.14 11.93
N SER A 239 -22.06 -35.70 12.49
CA SER A 239 -21.16 -34.96 13.33
C SER A 239 -20.57 -33.90 12.40
N GLU A 240 -21.09 -32.69 12.47
CA GLU A 240 -20.41 -31.51 11.93
C GLU A 240 -18.98 -31.59 12.45
N ALA A 241 -18.04 -31.85 11.54
CA ALA A 241 -16.63 -31.73 11.86
C ALA A 241 -16.43 -30.35 12.50
N PRO A 242 -15.60 -30.23 13.55
CA PRO A 242 -15.34 -28.92 14.14
C PRO A 242 -14.91 -27.98 13.03
N ALA A 243 -15.65 -26.88 12.84
CA ALA A 243 -15.39 -25.91 11.81
C ALA A 243 -13.90 -25.55 11.83
N ASP A 244 -13.24 -25.69 10.67
CA ASP A 244 -11.83 -25.31 10.51
C ASP A 244 -11.65 -23.90 11.10
N PRO A 245 -10.81 -23.73 12.14
CA PRO A 245 -10.61 -22.43 12.79
C PRO A 245 -10.21 -21.33 11.81
N GLN A 246 -9.51 -21.67 10.72
CA GLN A 246 -9.13 -20.72 9.68
C GLN A 246 -10.34 -20.24 8.89
N VAL A 247 -11.27 -21.14 8.56
CA VAL A 247 -12.53 -20.80 7.89
C VAL A 247 -13.39 -19.90 8.78
N ALA A 248 -13.51 -20.22 10.07
CA ALA A 248 -14.27 -19.40 11.01
C ALA A 248 -13.69 -17.98 11.15
N ALA A 249 -12.36 -17.87 11.33
CA ALA A 249 -11.67 -16.58 11.44
C ALA A 249 -11.80 -15.73 10.16
N MET A 250 -11.73 -16.36 8.99
CA MET A 250 -11.97 -15.68 7.71
C MET A 250 -13.39 -15.10 7.63
N VAL A 251 -14.42 -15.90 7.94
CA VAL A 251 -15.82 -15.44 7.89
C VAL A 251 -16.06 -14.30 8.86
N GLU A 252 -15.50 -14.40 10.07
CA GLU A 252 -15.57 -13.32 11.07
C GLU A 252 -14.90 -12.04 10.55
N MET A 253 -13.68 -12.13 10.03
CA MET A 253 -12.95 -10.98 9.50
C MET A 253 -13.71 -10.33 8.33
N ALA A 254 -14.27 -11.14 7.42
CA ALA A 254 -15.04 -10.66 6.27
C ALA A 254 -16.27 -9.84 6.71
N GLY A 255 -16.93 -10.21 7.80
CA GLY A 255 -18.09 -9.49 8.35
C GLY A 255 -17.76 -8.34 9.31
N LYS A 256 -16.51 -8.24 9.78
CA LYS A 256 -16.11 -7.18 10.72
C LYS A 256 -15.87 -5.85 9.99
N PRO A 257 -16.33 -4.71 10.53
CA PRO A 257 -15.95 -3.39 10.05
C PRO A 257 -14.43 -3.19 10.04
N VAL A 258 -13.96 -2.31 9.14
CA VAL A 258 -12.53 -1.96 9.08
C VAL A 258 -12.18 -1.08 10.29
N ASP A 259 -11.30 -1.58 11.16
CA ASP A 259 -10.93 -0.89 12.42
C ASP A 259 -10.20 0.44 12.17
N ASN A 260 -9.43 0.56 11.08
CA ASN A 260 -8.73 1.79 10.76
C ASN A 260 -9.68 2.80 10.08
N PRO A 261 -9.89 4.00 10.66
CA PRO A 261 -10.90 4.95 10.17
C PRO A 261 -10.59 5.48 8.77
N GLY A 262 -9.32 5.72 8.43
CA GLY A 262 -8.95 6.15 7.08
C GLY A 262 -9.17 5.06 6.03
N ARG A 263 -8.86 3.80 6.34
CA ARG A 263 -9.20 2.66 5.45
C ARG A 263 -10.70 2.46 5.34
N ALA A 264 -11.45 2.64 6.43
CA ALA A 264 -12.90 2.59 6.38
C ALA A 264 -13.47 3.70 5.48
N ALA A 265 -12.96 4.93 5.57
CA ALA A 265 -13.39 6.06 4.74
C ALA A 265 -13.14 5.81 3.23
N LEU A 266 -12.04 5.15 2.84
CA LEU A 266 -11.76 4.79 1.45
C LEU A 266 -12.89 4.02 0.75
N LEU A 267 -13.63 3.22 1.52
CA LEU A 267 -14.70 2.36 1.02
C LEU A 267 -16.00 3.13 0.71
N LYS A 268 -16.08 4.43 1.03
CA LYS A 268 -17.25 5.26 0.75
C LYS A 268 -17.17 5.99 -0.59
N PRO A 269 -18.31 6.32 -1.22
CA PRO A 269 -18.36 7.31 -2.30
C PRO A 269 -17.85 8.67 -1.82
N VAL A 270 -17.21 9.45 -2.70
CA VAL A 270 -16.61 10.73 -2.32
C VAL A 270 -17.66 11.74 -1.87
N GLU A 271 -18.86 11.67 -2.42
CA GLU A 271 -19.99 12.55 -2.10
C GLU A 271 -20.55 12.31 -0.70
N ASN A 272 -20.30 11.13 -0.13
CA ASN A 272 -20.83 10.73 1.17
C ASN A 272 -19.80 10.91 2.30
N LEU A 273 -18.57 11.32 1.96
CA LEU A 273 -17.50 11.54 2.92
C LEU A 273 -17.66 12.88 3.62
N THR A 274 -17.64 12.82 4.95
CA THR A 274 -17.50 14.00 5.80
C THR A 274 -16.06 14.55 5.73
N GLN A 275 -15.87 15.82 6.12
CA GLN A 275 -14.52 16.39 6.22
C GLN A 275 -13.63 15.66 7.25
N PRO A 276 -14.12 15.25 8.45
CA PRO A 276 -13.33 14.42 9.37
C PRO A 276 -12.86 13.10 8.76
N GLU A 277 -13.71 12.40 8.01
CA GLU A 277 -13.33 11.12 7.36
C GLU A 277 -12.30 11.32 6.25
N MET A 278 -12.41 12.41 5.50
CA MET A 278 -11.35 12.82 4.56
C MET A 278 -10.03 13.05 5.30
N MET A 279 -10.06 13.73 6.45
CA MET A 279 -8.88 13.91 7.28
C MET A 279 -8.35 12.58 7.84
N ASP A 280 -9.21 11.62 8.17
CA ASP A 280 -8.78 10.28 8.59
C ASP A 280 -8.07 9.53 7.47
N MET A 281 -8.49 9.70 6.21
CA MET A 281 -7.75 9.20 5.05
C MET A 281 -6.37 9.83 4.95
N ILE A 282 -6.25 11.16 5.11
CA ILE A 282 -4.96 11.85 5.14
C ILE A 282 -4.09 11.30 6.28
N ASN A 283 -4.64 11.22 7.50
CA ASN A 283 -3.92 10.71 8.66
C ASN A 283 -3.51 9.25 8.47
N HIS A 284 -4.31 8.42 7.82
CA HIS A 284 -3.95 7.04 7.48
C HIS A 284 -2.83 6.98 6.44
N ALA A 285 -2.90 7.79 5.38
CA ALA A 285 -1.86 7.86 4.35
C ALA A 285 -0.54 8.46 4.88
N GLN A 286 -0.61 9.25 5.95
CA GLN A 286 0.52 9.87 6.64
C GLN A 286 1.03 9.04 7.82
N GLY A 287 0.19 8.22 8.43
CA GLY A 287 0.46 7.46 9.65
C GLY A 287 1.13 6.10 9.42
N ASP A 288 1.95 5.71 10.40
CA ASP A 288 2.64 4.42 10.58
C ASP A 288 3.50 3.91 9.39
N TYR A 289 4.71 4.47 9.27
CA TYR A 289 5.80 3.99 8.39
C TYR A 289 6.26 2.55 8.68
N ARG A 290 5.71 1.85 9.68
CA ARG A 290 6.08 0.46 10.02
C ARG A 290 5.29 -0.60 9.23
N GLY A 291 4.18 -0.23 8.58
CA GLY A 291 3.32 -1.17 7.85
C GLY A 291 3.31 -1.02 6.32
N TRP A 292 3.67 0.15 5.79
CA TRP A 292 3.54 0.47 4.36
C TRP A 292 4.91 0.77 3.75
N ARG A 293 5.32 -0.02 2.74
CA ARG A 293 6.58 0.20 2.02
C ARG A 293 6.45 1.44 1.12
N SER A 294 7.56 2.14 0.88
CA SER A 294 7.60 3.15 -0.20
C SER A 294 7.19 2.49 -1.52
N GLY A 295 6.24 3.09 -2.23
CA GLY A 295 5.66 2.50 -3.45
C GLY A 295 4.33 1.79 -3.24
N ASP A 296 3.75 1.78 -2.03
CA ASP A 296 2.47 1.11 -1.81
C ASP A 296 1.32 1.76 -2.59
N PRO A 297 0.67 1.02 -3.51
CA PRO A 297 -0.45 1.52 -4.28
C PRO A 297 -1.63 2.05 -3.46
N LEU A 298 -1.95 1.45 -2.31
CA LEU A 298 -3.10 1.88 -1.52
C LEU A 298 -2.87 3.26 -0.89
N LYS A 299 -1.61 3.57 -0.54
CA LYS A 299 -1.25 4.89 -0.05
C LYS A 299 -1.48 5.95 -1.12
N TYR A 300 -1.03 5.70 -2.35
CA TYR A 300 -1.31 6.60 -3.47
C TYR A 300 -2.81 6.74 -3.70
N HIS A 301 -3.52 5.62 -3.72
CA HIS A 301 -4.96 5.62 -3.91
C HIS A 301 -5.71 6.43 -2.84
N THR A 302 -5.20 6.46 -1.62
CA THR A 302 -5.74 7.29 -0.54
C THR A 302 -5.57 8.78 -0.81
N TYR A 303 -4.40 9.22 -1.26
CA TYR A 303 -4.22 10.62 -1.67
C TYR A 303 -5.06 10.99 -2.89
N GLU A 304 -5.20 10.07 -3.84
CA GLU A 304 -6.01 10.28 -5.03
C GLU A 304 -7.49 10.43 -4.67
N LYS A 305 -8.02 9.60 -3.75
CA LYS A 305 -9.37 9.72 -3.21
C LYS A 305 -9.60 11.05 -2.49
N VAL A 306 -8.61 11.54 -1.73
CA VAL A 306 -8.65 12.87 -1.08
C VAL A 306 -8.72 13.99 -2.12
N GLN A 307 -7.93 13.90 -3.19
CA GLN A 307 -7.98 14.85 -4.31
C GLN A 307 -9.36 14.82 -4.99
N ASP A 308 -9.94 13.64 -5.19
CA ASP A 308 -11.27 13.51 -5.81
C ASP A 308 -12.37 14.06 -4.90
N TRP A 309 -12.24 13.88 -3.58
CA TRP A 309 -13.12 14.53 -2.61
C TRP A 309 -13.05 16.06 -2.73
N HIS A 310 -11.84 16.63 -2.81
CA HIS A 310 -11.67 18.07 -3.02
C HIS A 310 -12.29 18.52 -4.34
N ALA A 311 -12.05 17.81 -5.43
CA ALA A 311 -12.65 18.10 -6.73
C ALA A 311 -14.18 18.04 -6.70
N ALA A 312 -14.74 17.05 -6.00
CA ALA A 312 -16.19 16.88 -5.87
C ALA A 312 -16.84 17.99 -5.02
N MET A 313 -16.18 18.44 -3.96
CA MET A 313 -16.72 19.42 -3.02
C MET A 313 -16.46 20.87 -3.42
N TYR A 314 -15.31 21.18 -4.03
CA TYR A 314 -14.86 22.54 -4.34
C TYR A 314 -14.68 22.83 -5.84
N GLY A 315 -14.73 21.79 -6.69
CA GLY A 315 -14.36 21.88 -8.10
C GLY A 315 -12.86 21.70 -8.34
N ASP A 316 -12.49 21.55 -9.60
CA ASP A 316 -11.12 21.34 -10.09
C ASP A 316 -10.59 22.53 -10.91
N GLY A 317 -11.26 23.68 -10.80
CA GLY A 317 -10.85 24.91 -11.46
C GLY A 317 -9.56 25.51 -10.89
N PRO A 318 -8.91 26.42 -11.63
CA PRO A 318 -7.71 27.10 -11.14
C PRO A 318 -8.01 27.93 -9.90
N GLN A 319 -7.06 27.98 -8.97
CA GLN A 319 -7.11 28.84 -7.79
C GLN A 319 -7.36 30.29 -8.22
N GLN A 320 -8.40 30.90 -7.64
CA GLN A 320 -8.73 32.29 -7.91
C GLN A 320 -7.93 33.21 -6.99
N TYR A 321 -7.68 34.44 -7.46
CA TYR A 321 -6.91 35.45 -6.74
C TYR A 321 -7.65 36.80 -6.74
N ASP A 322 -7.63 37.49 -5.62
CA ASP A 322 -8.07 38.88 -5.48
C ASP A 322 -6.90 39.74 -4.97
N GLY A 323 -6.48 40.72 -5.77
CA GLY A 323 -5.33 41.56 -5.44
C GLY A 323 -4.02 40.78 -5.20
N GLY A 324 -3.85 39.61 -5.84
CA GLY A 324 -2.71 38.71 -5.64
C GLY A 324 -2.80 37.78 -4.42
N LYS A 325 -3.88 37.85 -3.64
CA LYS A 325 -4.16 36.92 -2.54
C LYS A 325 -5.05 35.77 -3.02
N PRO A 326 -4.76 34.50 -2.69
CA PRO A 326 -5.65 33.39 -2.99
C PRO A 326 -7.03 33.62 -2.34
N ILE A 327 -8.09 33.45 -3.11
CA ILE A 327 -9.46 33.43 -2.61
C ILE A 327 -9.73 32.04 -2.02
N GLU A 328 -10.23 31.97 -0.79
CA GLU A 328 -10.60 30.70 -0.18
C GLU A 328 -11.74 30.04 -0.99
N PRO A 329 -11.55 28.79 -1.47
CA PRO A 329 -12.55 28.13 -2.30
C PRO A 329 -13.80 27.84 -1.46
N THR A 330 -14.97 28.22 -1.99
CA THR A 330 -16.25 27.88 -1.38
C THR A 330 -16.72 26.52 -1.91
N PRO A 331 -17.27 25.63 -1.06
CA PRO A 331 -17.82 24.37 -1.54
C PRO A 331 -18.92 24.61 -2.59
N ILE A 332 -18.82 23.94 -3.74
CA ILE A 332 -19.85 23.90 -4.78
C ILE A 332 -20.99 22.92 -4.44
N ARG A 333 -20.79 22.09 -3.41
CA ARG A 333 -21.77 21.15 -2.86
C ARG A 333 -21.72 21.18 -1.33
N PRO A 334 -22.85 20.93 -0.64
CA PRO A 334 -22.84 20.76 0.81
C PRO A 334 -21.95 19.57 1.21
N ILE A 335 -21.04 19.80 2.14
CA ILE A 335 -20.22 18.73 2.72
C ILE A 335 -21.07 18.03 3.80
N PRO A 336 -21.19 16.69 3.79
CA PRO A 336 -21.91 15.97 4.83
C PRO A 336 -21.36 16.29 6.23
N GLU A 337 -22.24 16.61 7.17
CA GLU A 337 -21.88 16.89 8.57
C GLU A 337 -21.81 15.62 9.42
N GLN A 338 -22.54 14.57 9.02
CA GLN A 338 -22.65 13.31 9.76
C GLN A 338 -22.18 12.13 8.89
N PRO A 339 -21.40 11.19 9.46
CA PRO A 339 -20.99 10.00 8.73
C PRO A 339 -22.18 9.17 8.25
N SER A 340 -22.15 8.75 6.98
CA SER A 340 -23.10 7.78 6.44
C SER A 340 -22.69 6.34 6.83
N PRO A 341 -23.60 5.35 6.76
CA PRO A 341 -23.18 3.94 6.78
C PRO A 341 -22.32 3.60 5.55
N HIS A 342 -21.58 2.49 5.64
CA HIS A 342 -20.88 1.88 4.52
C HIS A 342 -21.85 1.01 3.73
N THR A 343 -22.07 1.35 2.47
CA THR A 343 -23.02 0.64 1.63
C THR A 343 -22.39 0.14 0.34
N THR A 344 -22.95 -0.94 -0.18
CA THR A 344 -22.72 -1.41 -1.55
C THR A 344 -23.39 -0.46 -2.57
N PRO A 345 -23.14 -0.62 -3.89
CA PRO A 345 -23.79 0.19 -4.92
C PRO A 345 -25.32 0.06 -4.96
N ASN A 346 -25.87 -1.07 -4.51
CA ASN A 346 -27.31 -1.29 -4.37
C ASN A 346 -27.88 -0.83 -3.02
N GLY A 347 -27.10 -0.13 -2.19
CA GLY A 347 -27.55 0.46 -0.92
C GLY A 347 -27.65 -0.52 0.24
N GLU A 348 -27.08 -1.72 0.12
CA GLU A 348 -27.03 -2.70 1.18
C GLU A 348 -25.87 -2.40 2.15
N ASP A 349 -25.98 -2.80 3.42
CA ASP A 349 -24.88 -2.75 4.39
C ASP A 349 -23.65 -3.54 3.89
N LEU A 350 -22.52 -2.86 3.79
CA LEU A 350 -21.30 -3.42 3.23
C LEU A 350 -20.79 -4.62 4.03
N TRP A 351 -20.87 -4.58 5.36
CA TRP A 351 -20.32 -5.60 6.23
C TRP A 351 -21.15 -6.89 6.19
N GLN A 352 -22.46 -6.76 6.11
CA GLN A 352 -23.37 -7.89 5.87
C GLN A 352 -23.13 -8.51 4.49
N ALA A 353 -22.93 -7.69 3.46
CA ALA A 353 -22.63 -8.18 2.12
C ALA A 353 -21.30 -8.96 2.09
N THR A 354 -20.25 -8.44 2.71
CA THR A 354 -18.94 -9.10 2.75
C THR A 354 -18.94 -10.35 3.64
N ALA A 355 -19.72 -10.35 4.74
CA ALA A 355 -19.93 -11.55 5.55
C ALA A 355 -20.52 -12.70 4.72
N ARG A 356 -21.53 -12.43 3.88
CA ARG A 356 -22.12 -13.45 3.00
C ARG A 356 -21.15 -13.98 1.97
N ILE A 357 -20.31 -13.11 1.39
CA ILE A 357 -19.25 -13.55 0.48
C ILE A 357 -18.24 -14.42 1.22
N GLY A 358 -17.86 -14.04 2.46
CA GLY A 358 -17.04 -14.86 3.34
C GLY A 358 -17.64 -16.25 3.57
N SER A 359 -18.95 -16.34 3.83
CA SER A 359 -19.67 -17.62 3.95
C SER A 359 -19.66 -18.44 2.65
N LYS A 360 -19.71 -17.79 1.48
CA LYS A 360 -19.56 -18.49 0.19
C LYS A 360 -18.16 -19.04 -0.01
N VAL A 361 -17.13 -18.27 0.36
CA VAL A 361 -15.73 -18.74 0.33
C VAL A 361 -15.54 -19.92 1.30
N ALA A 362 -16.17 -19.87 2.47
CA ALA A 362 -16.18 -20.97 3.43
C ALA A 362 -16.85 -22.24 2.87
N ALA A 363 -17.99 -22.10 2.17
CA ALA A 363 -18.63 -23.23 1.50
C ALA A 363 -17.73 -23.84 0.42
N VAL A 364 -17.04 -23.00 -0.35
CA VAL A 364 -16.05 -23.43 -1.35
C VAL A 364 -14.85 -24.13 -0.69
N ALA A 365 -14.39 -23.66 0.47
CA ALA A 365 -13.31 -24.30 1.21
C ALA A 365 -13.64 -25.76 1.59
N GLY A 366 -14.92 -26.08 1.78
CA GLY A 366 -15.39 -27.45 2.02
C GLY A 366 -15.19 -28.38 0.83
N SER A 367 -15.20 -27.88 -0.42
CA SER A 367 -14.99 -28.70 -1.62
C SER A 367 -13.58 -28.62 -2.19
N ASP A 368 -12.96 -27.44 -2.15
CA ASP A 368 -11.70 -27.15 -2.83
C ASP A 368 -10.50 -27.12 -1.85
N GLY A 369 -10.77 -27.11 -0.54
CA GLY A 369 -9.79 -26.85 0.52
C GLY A 369 -9.61 -25.35 0.76
N TYR A 370 -9.30 -24.98 2.01
CA TYR A 370 -9.19 -23.57 2.44
C TYR A 370 -8.23 -22.74 1.58
N ALA A 371 -6.99 -23.20 1.40
CA ALA A 371 -5.99 -22.46 0.63
C ALA A 371 -6.44 -22.20 -0.81
N ASN A 372 -6.99 -23.21 -1.49
CA ASN A 372 -7.46 -23.06 -2.87
C ASN A 372 -8.70 -22.15 -2.97
N ALA A 373 -9.59 -22.19 -1.99
CA ALA A 373 -10.75 -21.29 -1.94
C ALA A 373 -10.30 -19.82 -1.82
N VAL A 374 -9.34 -19.55 -0.94
CA VAL A 374 -8.78 -18.20 -0.75
C VAL A 374 -7.95 -17.77 -1.97
N THR A 375 -7.11 -18.63 -2.54
CA THR A 375 -6.40 -18.34 -3.80
C THR A 375 -7.38 -18.03 -4.94
N GLY A 376 -8.49 -18.77 -5.01
CA GLY A 376 -9.58 -18.50 -5.95
C GLY A 376 -10.19 -17.11 -5.74
N LEU A 377 -10.46 -16.71 -4.49
CA LEU A 377 -10.91 -15.34 -4.19
C LEU A 377 -9.89 -14.29 -4.63
N GLN A 378 -8.62 -14.45 -4.26
CA GLN A 378 -7.53 -13.51 -4.56
C GLN A 378 -7.37 -13.30 -6.07
N ARG A 379 -7.33 -14.39 -6.84
CA ARG A 379 -7.30 -14.36 -8.32
C ARG A 379 -8.51 -13.66 -8.90
N GLY A 380 -9.69 -13.96 -8.37
CA GLY A 380 -10.94 -13.32 -8.78
C GLY A 380 -10.91 -11.81 -8.57
N LEU A 381 -10.49 -11.35 -7.39
CA LEU A 381 -10.34 -9.94 -7.06
C LEU A 381 -9.33 -9.24 -8.00
N ASN A 382 -8.22 -9.89 -8.31
CA ASN A 382 -7.22 -9.39 -9.25
C ASN A 382 -7.81 -9.21 -10.66
N MET A 383 -8.54 -10.20 -11.18
CA MET A 383 -9.18 -10.11 -12.50
C MET A 383 -10.27 -9.04 -12.55
N LEU A 384 -11.09 -8.93 -11.50
CA LEU A 384 -12.12 -7.89 -11.40
C LEU A 384 -11.51 -6.50 -11.37
N ASN A 385 -10.45 -6.28 -10.58
CA ASN A 385 -9.77 -5.00 -10.52
C ASN A 385 -9.13 -4.61 -11.86
N ALA A 386 -8.56 -5.58 -12.58
CA ALA A 386 -8.00 -5.34 -13.91
C ALA A 386 -9.07 -4.99 -14.97
N SER A 387 -10.24 -5.66 -14.91
CA SER A 387 -11.29 -5.51 -15.93
C SER A 387 -12.24 -4.34 -15.63
N ASN A 388 -12.34 -3.96 -14.36
CA ASN A 388 -13.13 -2.81 -13.90
C ASN A 388 -12.17 -1.79 -13.31
N PRO A 389 -11.49 -0.96 -14.12
CA PRO A 389 -10.63 0.10 -13.59
C PRO A 389 -11.47 1.11 -12.79
N LEU A 390 -10.81 1.88 -11.94
CA LEU A 390 -11.44 2.99 -11.23
C LEU A 390 -11.96 4.03 -12.24
N PRO A 391 -13.00 4.82 -11.88
CA PRO A 391 -13.53 5.88 -12.74
C PRO A 391 -12.43 6.85 -13.20
N LYS A 392 -12.65 7.54 -14.33
CA LYS A 392 -11.72 8.60 -14.74
C LYS A 392 -11.74 9.73 -13.71
N ARG A 393 -10.56 10.15 -13.29
CA ARG A 393 -10.37 11.30 -12.40
C ARG A 393 -10.52 12.61 -13.16
N SER A 394 -10.58 13.71 -12.41
CA SER A 394 -10.47 15.05 -13.00
C SER A 394 -9.18 15.15 -13.85
N PRO A 395 -9.24 15.80 -15.03
CA PRO A 395 -8.06 16.07 -15.85
C PRO A 395 -6.94 16.80 -15.10
N ALA A 396 -7.26 17.53 -14.01
CA ALA A 396 -6.29 18.24 -13.20
C ALA A 396 -5.34 17.32 -12.41
N TYR A 397 -5.73 16.07 -12.12
CA TYR A 397 -4.99 15.17 -11.22
C TYR A 397 -4.40 13.92 -11.89
N GLY A 398 -4.59 13.75 -13.20
CA GLY A 398 -4.11 12.57 -13.94
C GLY A 398 -4.86 11.27 -13.57
N PRO A 399 -4.48 10.11 -14.15
CA PRO A 399 -5.14 8.84 -13.87
C PRO A 399 -4.85 8.32 -12.45
N TYR A 400 -5.67 7.39 -11.97
CA TYR A 400 -5.39 6.67 -10.72
C TYR A 400 -4.12 5.83 -10.83
N THR A 401 -3.42 5.71 -9.70
CA THR A 401 -2.42 4.68 -9.47
C THR A 401 -3.12 3.32 -9.43
N GLY A 402 -2.61 2.35 -10.18
CA GLY A 402 -3.16 0.99 -10.16
C GLY A 402 -2.96 0.37 -8.78
N LEU A 403 -4.05 -0.12 -8.16
CA LEU A 403 -4.09 -0.66 -6.79
C LEU A 403 -3.15 -1.85 -6.49
N GLY A 404 -2.45 -2.37 -7.49
CA GLY A 404 -1.67 -3.61 -7.39
C GLY A 404 -2.56 -4.85 -7.22
N PRO A 405 -2.08 -6.03 -7.61
CA PRO A 405 -2.76 -7.27 -7.27
C PRO A 405 -2.63 -7.56 -5.77
N VAL A 406 -3.63 -8.24 -5.20
CA VAL A 406 -3.42 -8.95 -3.94
C VAL A 406 -2.59 -10.20 -4.20
N ASP A 407 -1.74 -10.56 -3.23
CA ASP A 407 -0.96 -11.79 -3.29
C ASP A 407 -1.90 -13.01 -3.39
N GLU A 408 -1.53 -13.99 -4.22
CA GLU A 408 -2.29 -15.23 -4.45
C GLU A 408 -1.78 -16.37 -3.55
N ASP A 409 -1.56 -16.07 -2.27
CA ASP A 409 -0.87 -16.93 -1.30
C ASP A 409 -1.79 -17.94 -0.58
N GLY A 410 -3.10 -17.89 -0.82
CA GLY A 410 -4.08 -18.74 -0.15
C GLY A 410 -4.31 -18.37 1.32
N GLN A 411 -3.84 -17.21 1.76
CA GLN A 411 -4.01 -16.71 3.13
C GLN A 411 -5.00 -15.55 3.17
N TYR A 412 -6.09 -15.73 3.93
CA TYR A 412 -7.05 -14.66 4.15
C TYR A 412 -6.55 -13.73 5.26
N GLY A 413 -5.81 -12.70 4.86
CA GLY A 413 -5.30 -11.67 5.75
C GLY A 413 -5.91 -10.28 5.52
N PRO A 414 -5.44 -9.25 6.25
CA PRO A 414 -5.97 -7.87 6.17
C PRO A 414 -5.90 -7.20 4.79
N GLN A 415 -5.04 -7.68 3.89
CA GLN A 415 -4.96 -7.20 2.50
C GLN A 415 -6.07 -7.81 1.63
N THR A 416 -6.19 -9.15 1.64
CA THR A 416 -7.27 -9.88 0.97
C THR A 416 -8.64 -9.40 1.44
N ASP A 417 -8.80 -9.22 2.76
CA ASP A 417 -10.05 -8.75 3.37
C ASP A 417 -10.45 -7.35 2.91
N PHE A 418 -9.48 -6.43 2.87
CA PHE A 418 -9.75 -5.08 2.39
C PHE A 418 -10.03 -5.05 0.89
N ALA A 419 -9.32 -5.86 0.10
CA ALA A 419 -9.59 -5.98 -1.34
C ALA A 419 -11.01 -6.53 -1.59
N LEU A 420 -11.46 -7.51 -0.81
CA LEU A 420 -12.84 -8.01 -0.82
C LEU A 420 -13.84 -6.88 -0.53
N LYS A 421 -13.65 -6.15 0.57
CA LYS A 421 -14.51 -5.03 0.98
C LYS A 421 -14.53 -3.92 -0.06
N HIS A 422 -13.37 -3.56 -0.60
CA HIS A 422 -13.24 -2.53 -1.63
C HIS A 422 -13.93 -2.94 -2.94
N ALA A 423 -13.74 -4.17 -3.41
CA ALA A 423 -14.44 -4.68 -4.57
C ALA A 423 -15.97 -4.74 -4.35
N THR A 424 -16.42 -5.17 -3.17
CA THR A 424 -17.85 -5.26 -2.83
C THR A 424 -18.50 -3.88 -2.75
N ALA A 425 -17.82 -2.89 -2.15
CA ALA A 425 -18.30 -1.51 -2.08
C ALA A 425 -18.41 -0.85 -3.45
N ARG A 426 -17.53 -1.21 -4.39
CA ARG A 426 -17.43 -0.58 -5.71
C ARG A 426 -18.28 -1.26 -6.79
N LEU A 427 -18.29 -2.59 -6.80
CA LEU A 427 -18.89 -3.40 -7.86
C LEU A 427 -20.14 -4.17 -7.39
N GLY A 428 -20.36 -4.22 -6.07
CA GLY A 428 -21.43 -4.98 -5.46
C GLY A 428 -21.06 -6.46 -5.24
N PRO A 429 -21.83 -7.17 -4.39
CA PRO A 429 -21.52 -8.54 -4.01
C PRO A 429 -21.62 -9.52 -5.18
N ALA A 430 -22.59 -9.34 -6.09
CA ALA A 430 -22.76 -10.21 -7.25
C ALA A 430 -21.50 -10.27 -8.13
N LYS A 431 -20.90 -9.12 -8.44
CA LYS A 431 -19.65 -9.08 -9.23
C LYS A 431 -18.49 -9.75 -8.52
N VAL A 432 -18.41 -9.67 -7.18
CA VAL A 432 -17.37 -10.38 -6.42
C VAL A 432 -17.57 -11.89 -6.47
N GLU A 433 -18.80 -12.38 -6.46
CA GLU A 433 -19.11 -13.81 -6.63
C GLU A 433 -18.72 -14.32 -8.01
N GLU A 434 -18.96 -13.53 -9.05
CA GLU A 434 -18.48 -13.82 -10.41
C GLU A 434 -16.94 -13.89 -10.46
N GLY A 435 -16.26 -12.95 -9.78
CA GLY A 435 -14.81 -12.98 -9.63
C GLY A 435 -14.33 -14.24 -8.91
N LEU A 436 -14.96 -14.62 -7.81
CA LEU A 436 -14.64 -15.87 -7.09
C LEU A 436 -14.79 -17.09 -8.02
N ALA A 437 -15.84 -17.15 -8.84
CA ALA A 437 -16.03 -18.22 -9.81
C ALA A 437 -14.89 -18.25 -10.85
N LEU A 438 -14.54 -17.11 -11.44
CA LEU A 438 -13.43 -16.99 -12.39
C LEU A 438 -12.09 -17.39 -11.76
N GLY A 439 -11.81 -16.94 -10.55
CA GLY A 439 -10.56 -17.28 -9.87
C GLY A 439 -10.47 -18.76 -9.51
N ARG A 440 -11.57 -19.40 -9.12
CA ARG A 440 -11.63 -20.87 -8.94
C ARG A 440 -11.37 -21.61 -10.25
N PHE A 441 -11.98 -21.17 -11.35
CA PHE A 441 -11.74 -21.78 -12.66
C PHE A 441 -10.30 -21.58 -13.13
N ASN A 442 -9.71 -20.41 -12.88
CA ASN A 442 -8.31 -20.15 -13.17
C ASN A 442 -7.37 -21.06 -12.37
N THR A 443 -7.69 -21.34 -11.09
CA THR A 443 -6.95 -22.33 -10.30
C THR A 443 -6.98 -23.69 -10.95
N PHE A 444 -8.15 -24.17 -11.35
CA PHE A 444 -8.28 -25.42 -12.09
C PHE A 444 -7.48 -25.40 -13.40
N ALA A 445 -7.59 -24.34 -14.21
CA ALA A 445 -6.91 -24.23 -15.48
C ALA A 445 -5.38 -24.21 -15.34
N ARG A 446 -4.85 -23.49 -14.34
CA ARG A 446 -3.40 -23.47 -14.03
C ARG A 446 -2.90 -24.84 -13.57
N ASP A 447 -3.67 -25.54 -12.74
CA ASP A 447 -3.31 -26.90 -12.31
C ASP A 447 -3.35 -27.89 -13.48
N ALA A 448 -4.37 -27.80 -14.34
CA ALA A 448 -4.47 -28.60 -15.56
C ALA A 448 -3.30 -28.33 -16.52
N GLN A 449 -2.93 -27.07 -16.71
CA GLN A 449 -1.79 -26.65 -17.52
C GLN A 449 -0.48 -27.20 -16.95
N ARG A 450 -0.23 -27.03 -15.64
CA ARG A 450 0.99 -27.51 -14.97
C ARG A 450 1.14 -29.02 -15.03
N ASN A 451 0.04 -29.75 -14.84
CA ASN A 451 0.05 -31.21 -14.74
C ASN A 451 -0.18 -31.91 -16.09
N GLY A 452 -0.50 -31.14 -17.14
CA GLY A 452 -0.91 -31.68 -18.44
C GLY A 452 -2.19 -32.52 -18.37
N ASN A 453 -3.04 -32.29 -17.37
CA ASN A 453 -4.25 -33.09 -17.14
C ASN A 453 -5.50 -32.20 -17.03
N PRO A 454 -6.36 -32.15 -18.07
CA PRO A 454 -7.62 -31.41 -18.06
C PRO A 454 -8.81 -32.19 -17.49
N ASP A 455 -8.60 -33.39 -16.93
CA ASP A 455 -9.68 -34.22 -16.36
C ASP A 455 -10.51 -33.45 -15.32
N GLY A 456 -11.83 -33.70 -15.34
CA GLY A 456 -12.78 -33.03 -14.46
C GLY A 456 -13.25 -31.64 -14.94
N LEU A 457 -12.88 -31.23 -16.17
CA LEU A 457 -13.32 -29.95 -16.76
C LEU A 457 -14.83 -29.74 -16.73
N GLU A 458 -15.62 -30.76 -17.09
CA GLU A 458 -17.08 -30.67 -17.11
C GLU A 458 -17.63 -30.36 -15.70
N ASP A 459 -17.29 -31.20 -14.73
CA ASP A 459 -17.74 -31.06 -13.35
C ASP A 459 -17.30 -29.74 -12.72
N LYS A 460 -16.04 -29.33 -12.94
CA LYS A 460 -15.54 -28.05 -12.44
C LYS A 460 -16.23 -26.87 -13.09
N THR A 461 -16.43 -26.87 -14.40
CA THR A 461 -17.12 -25.77 -15.09
C THR A 461 -18.56 -25.62 -14.60
N HIS A 462 -19.31 -26.72 -14.51
CA HIS A 462 -20.70 -26.67 -14.09
C HIS A 462 -20.86 -26.34 -12.59
N SER A 463 -20.01 -26.89 -11.72
CA SER A 463 -20.08 -26.59 -10.27
C SER A 463 -19.66 -25.16 -9.93
N ILE A 464 -18.78 -24.55 -10.73
CA ILE A 464 -18.31 -23.18 -10.53
C ILE A 464 -19.31 -22.16 -11.07
N PHE A 465 -19.75 -22.31 -12.33
CA PHE A 465 -20.52 -21.28 -13.03
C PHE A 465 -22.03 -21.56 -13.06
N GLY A 466 -22.44 -22.82 -12.97
CA GLY A 466 -23.86 -23.18 -13.00
C GLY A 466 -24.72 -22.40 -11.99
N PRO A 467 -24.31 -22.27 -10.71
CA PRO A 467 -25.06 -21.50 -9.72
C PRO A 467 -25.21 -20.00 -10.01
N LEU A 468 -24.43 -19.43 -10.93
CA LEU A 468 -24.56 -18.02 -11.34
C LEU A 468 -25.69 -17.83 -12.36
N PHE A 469 -25.99 -18.86 -13.15
CA PHE A 469 -26.96 -18.78 -14.25
C PHE A 469 -28.25 -19.56 -13.98
N ARG A 470 -28.22 -20.48 -13.01
CA ARG A 470 -29.32 -21.41 -12.72
C ARG A 470 -29.56 -21.53 -11.23
N GLY A 471 -30.81 -21.84 -10.88
CA GLY A 471 -31.20 -22.15 -9.51
C GLY A 471 -30.58 -23.46 -9.02
N SER A 472 -30.45 -23.61 -7.70
CA SER A 472 -29.98 -24.87 -7.12
C SER A 472 -30.88 -26.04 -7.54
N GLY A 473 -30.28 -27.08 -8.12
CA GLY A 473 -31.00 -28.27 -8.60
C GLY A 473 -31.73 -28.11 -9.94
N ASP A 474 -31.53 -27.00 -10.67
CA ASP A 474 -32.05 -26.85 -12.03
C ASP A 474 -31.11 -27.49 -13.06
N ASP A 475 -31.44 -28.74 -13.40
CA ASP A 475 -30.76 -29.53 -14.43
C ASP A 475 -31.41 -29.39 -15.83
N THR A 476 -32.48 -28.61 -15.94
CA THR A 476 -33.26 -28.47 -17.18
C THR A 476 -32.85 -27.27 -18.03
N SER A 477 -32.40 -26.21 -17.37
CA SER A 477 -31.92 -25.01 -18.05
C SER A 477 -30.63 -25.29 -18.84
N PRO A 478 -30.45 -24.67 -20.03
CA PRO A 478 -29.24 -24.84 -20.82
C PRO A 478 -27.97 -24.53 -20.03
N LYS A 479 -26.96 -25.39 -20.18
CA LYS A 479 -25.64 -25.21 -19.57
C LYS A 479 -24.78 -24.24 -20.38
N VAL A 480 -25.24 -22.98 -20.47
CA VAL A 480 -24.66 -21.93 -21.33
C VAL A 480 -23.16 -21.74 -21.12
N GLU A 481 -22.65 -21.99 -19.92
CA GLU A 481 -21.22 -21.94 -19.62
C GLU A 481 -20.40 -22.95 -20.45
N GLY A 482 -20.98 -24.10 -20.79
CA GLY A 482 -20.34 -25.07 -21.67
C GLY A 482 -20.23 -24.58 -23.11
N GLY A 483 -21.26 -23.90 -23.62
CA GLY A 483 -21.27 -23.34 -24.97
C GLY A 483 -20.25 -22.22 -25.12
N VAL A 484 -20.23 -21.29 -24.16
CA VAL A 484 -19.26 -20.19 -24.15
C VAL A 484 -17.82 -20.70 -24.01
N LEU A 485 -17.60 -21.79 -23.26
CA LEU A 485 -16.28 -22.42 -23.19
C LEU A 485 -15.89 -23.01 -24.56
N GLN A 486 -16.80 -23.73 -25.23
CA GLN A 486 -16.56 -24.26 -26.57
C GLN A 486 -16.23 -23.15 -27.58
N GLU A 487 -16.94 -22.02 -27.54
CA GLU A 487 -16.66 -20.84 -28.37
C GLU A 487 -15.28 -20.24 -28.06
N THR A 488 -14.94 -20.10 -26.79
CA THR A 488 -13.63 -19.59 -26.35
C THR A 488 -12.49 -20.48 -26.84
N LEU A 489 -12.65 -21.80 -26.73
CA LEU A 489 -11.67 -22.77 -27.22
C LEU A 489 -11.52 -22.72 -28.74
N ASN A 490 -12.62 -22.56 -29.47
CA ASN A 490 -12.58 -22.41 -30.93
C ASN A 490 -11.84 -21.15 -31.37
N ASP A 491 -12.04 -20.04 -30.66
CA ASP A 491 -11.36 -18.79 -30.95
C ASP A 491 -9.84 -18.90 -30.75
N PHE A 492 -9.37 -19.46 -29.63
CA PHE A 492 -7.93 -19.71 -29.43
C PHE A 492 -7.35 -20.73 -30.40
N GLY A 493 -8.03 -21.87 -30.56
CA GLY A 493 -7.55 -22.95 -31.40
C GLY A 493 -7.38 -22.52 -32.86
N SER A 494 -8.35 -21.80 -33.41
CA SER A 494 -8.27 -21.28 -34.79
C SER A 494 -7.22 -20.19 -35.01
N ARG A 495 -6.83 -19.46 -33.95
CA ARG A 495 -5.78 -18.42 -34.02
C ARG A 495 -4.37 -19.01 -33.97
N ASN A 496 -4.18 -20.13 -33.27
CA ASN A 496 -2.85 -20.66 -32.97
C ASN A 496 -2.50 -21.93 -33.73
N ARG A 497 -3.47 -22.60 -34.36
CA ARG A 497 -3.26 -23.90 -35.01
C ARG A 497 -3.97 -23.99 -36.35
N ASP A 498 -3.21 -24.27 -37.40
CA ASP A 498 -3.73 -24.45 -38.76
C ASP A 498 -4.56 -25.75 -38.90
N ASP A 499 -4.32 -26.73 -38.02
CA ASP A 499 -5.01 -28.02 -37.99
C ASP A 499 -6.19 -28.07 -37.01
N TRP A 500 -6.64 -26.91 -36.50
CA TRP A 500 -7.76 -26.86 -35.56
C TRP A 500 -9.07 -27.29 -36.20
N GLU A 501 -9.68 -28.34 -35.66
CA GLU A 501 -11.06 -28.71 -35.96
C GLU A 501 -12.02 -28.01 -34.99
N PRO A 502 -12.92 -27.11 -35.46
CA PRO A 502 -13.84 -26.42 -34.57
C PRO A 502 -14.76 -27.39 -33.81
N LEU A 503 -14.83 -27.19 -32.49
CA LEU A 503 -15.83 -27.80 -31.64
C LEU A 503 -17.22 -27.34 -32.06
N LYS A 504 -18.18 -28.27 -32.03
CA LYS A 504 -19.59 -27.93 -32.10
C LYS A 504 -19.99 -27.20 -30.82
N VAL A 505 -20.66 -26.07 -30.96
CA VAL A 505 -21.22 -25.32 -29.83
C VAL A 505 -22.61 -25.88 -29.51
N ASP A 506 -22.68 -26.74 -28.50
CA ASP A 506 -23.92 -27.42 -28.08
C ASP A 506 -24.09 -27.53 -26.56
N ASN A 507 -23.31 -26.75 -25.80
CA ASN A 507 -23.35 -26.67 -24.33
C ASN A 507 -22.89 -27.94 -23.61
N TRP A 508 -22.39 -28.95 -24.34
CA TRP A 508 -21.95 -30.20 -23.75
C TRP A 508 -20.41 -30.28 -23.68
N ILE A 509 -19.88 -30.34 -22.46
CA ILE A 509 -18.43 -30.48 -22.22
C ILE A 509 -18.09 -31.97 -22.22
N GLY A 510 -17.95 -32.55 -23.42
CA GLY A 510 -17.56 -33.95 -23.59
C GLY A 510 -16.04 -34.15 -23.76
N PRO A 511 -15.58 -35.39 -24.04
CA PRO A 511 -14.16 -35.71 -24.22
C PRO A 511 -13.45 -34.83 -25.26
N LYS A 512 -14.14 -34.44 -26.34
CA LYS A 512 -13.58 -33.54 -27.37
C LYS A 512 -13.31 -32.14 -26.82
N THR A 513 -14.23 -31.58 -26.04
CA THR A 513 -14.06 -30.27 -25.40
C THR A 513 -12.96 -30.31 -24.36
N THR A 514 -12.88 -31.38 -23.55
CA THR A 514 -11.81 -31.59 -22.58
C THR A 514 -10.44 -31.72 -23.25
N GLN A 515 -10.35 -32.47 -24.34
CA GLN A 515 -9.12 -32.58 -25.12
C GLN A 515 -8.72 -31.22 -25.72
N ALA A 516 -9.66 -30.51 -26.34
CA ALA A 516 -9.44 -29.18 -26.90
C ALA A 516 -8.98 -28.16 -25.85
N PHE A 517 -9.54 -28.20 -24.64
CA PHE A 517 -9.08 -27.39 -23.51
C PHE A 517 -7.63 -27.69 -23.14
N GLY A 518 -7.27 -28.96 -23.02
CA GLY A 518 -5.88 -29.38 -22.79
C GLY A 518 -4.94 -28.93 -23.91
N THR A 519 -5.38 -29.03 -25.17
CA THR A 519 -4.62 -28.56 -26.34
C THR A 519 -4.41 -27.04 -26.30
N VAL A 520 -5.44 -26.25 -26.03
CA VAL A 520 -5.32 -24.78 -25.94
C VAL A 520 -4.35 -24.39 -24.81
N LEU A 521 -4.38 -25.08 -23.66
CA LEU A 521 -3.44 -24.82 -22.56
C LEU A 521 -1.97 -25.17 -22.86
N GLN A 522 -1.68 -25.88 -23.96
CA GLN A 522 -0.30 -26.06 -24.43
C GLN A 522 0.24 -24.81 -25.12
N ASP A 523 -0.64 -24.02 -25.73
CA ASP A 523 -0.28 -22.89 -26.58
C ASP A 523 -0.59 -21.53 -25.90
N GLU A 524 -1.51 -21.51 -24.93
CA GLU A 524 -2.01 -20.31 -24.27
C GLU A 524 -1.89 -20.40 -22.75
N ASP A 525 -1.64 -19.25 -22.10
CA ASP A 525 -1.61 -19.18 -20.64
C ASP A 525 -3.04 -19.31 -20.06
N ALA A 526 -3.15 -20.02 -18.92
CA ALA A 526 -4.43 -20.24 -18.26
C ALA A 526 -5.17 -18.94 -17.87
N ASP A 527 -4.45 -17.83 -17.67
CA ASP A 527 -5.04 -16.54 -17.31
C ASP A 527 -5.73 -15.90 -18.52
N SER A 528 -5.09 -15.94 -19.69
CA SER A 528 -5.65 -15.45 -20.95
C SER A 528 -6.88 -16.27 -21.36
N LEU A 529 -6.82 -17.60 -21.21
CA LEU A 529 -7.99 -18.46 -21.41
C LEU A 529 -9.14 -18.08 -20.47
N THR A 530 -8.86 -17.96 -19.16
CA THR A 530 -9.89 -17.64 -18.17
C THR A 530 -10.48 -16.25 -18.38
N ARG A 531 -9.67 -15.25 -18.74
CA ARG A 531 -10.15 -13.90 -19.07
C ARG A 531 -11.03 -13.87 -20.30
N SER A 532 -10.66 -14.60 -21.36
CA SER A 532 -11.48 -14.68 -22.57
C SER A 532 -12.82 -15.36 -22.27
N PHE A 533 -12.79 -16.48 -21.53
CA PHE A 533 -13.99 -17.18 -21.10
C PHE A 533 -14.89 -16.28 -20.23
N GLY A 534 -14.32 -15.57 -19.27
CA GLY A 534 -15.05 -14.62 -18.43
C GLY A 534 -15.70 -13.47 -19.20
N ARG A 535 -15.04 -12.95 -20.25
CA ARG A 535 -15.65 -11.95 -21.15
C ARG A 535 -16.80 -12.55 -21.97
N GLY A 536 -16.64 -13.77 -22.48
CA GLY A 536 -17.71 -14.48 -23.18
C GLY A 536 -18.95 -14.69 -22.31
N LEU A 537 -18.75 -14.91 -21.01
CA LEU A 537 -19.82 -15.03 -20.02
C LEU A 537 -20.39 -13.68 -19.53
N GLY A 538 -19.82 -12.54 -19.94
CA GLY A 538 -20.24 -11.21 -19.49
C GLY A 538 -19.84 -10.86 -18.05
N LEU A 539 -18.82 -11.56 -17.51
CA LEU A 539 -18.38 -11.39 -16.12
C LEU A 539 -17.30 -10.32 -15.96
N LEU A 540 -16.50 -10.08 -17.01
CA LEU A 540 -15.36 -9.14 -17.03
C LEU A 540 -15.57 -7.94 -17.95
#